data_AF-A0A661ZX24-F1
#
_entry.id   AF-A0A661ZX24-F1
#
_cell.length_a   1.000
_cell.length_b   1.000
_cell.length_c   1.000
_cell.angle_alpha   90.00
_cell.angle_beta   90.00
_cell.angle_gamma   90.00
#
_symmetry.space_group_name_H-M   'P 1'
#
loop_
_entity.id
_entity.type
_entity.pdbx_description
1 polymer ?
#
loop_
_entity_poly.entity_id
_entity_poly.type
_entity_poly.pdbx_seq_one_letter_code
_entity_poly.pdbx_strand_id
1 'polypeptide(L)' 'MGLMLSCKETSELIIKKDTEELKFYDRMRLMMHLSMCKFCSLFEKQNNFINSNIKALDDKVVKEFEPGSKEKILQNIKNN' A
#
# COMPACT_ATOMS: atom_id res chain seq x y z
N MET A 1 -26.47 -3.55 11.93
CA MET A 1 -25.04 -3.61 11.59
C MET A 1 -24.52 -5.00 11.96
N GLY A 2 -24.26 -5.88 10.99
CA GLY A 2 -23.85 -7.26 11.24
C GLY A 2 -22.43 -7.36 11.80
N LEU A 3 -22.14 -8.43 12.55
CA LEU A 3 -20.81 -8.71 13.10
C LEU A 3 -19.85 -9.30 12.05
N MET A 4 -20.38 -9.93 11.00
CA MET A 4 -19.62 -10.61 9.97
C MET A 4 -19.63 -9.81 8.67
N LEU A 5 -18.45 -9.55 8.12
CA LEU A 5 -18.27 -8.94 6.81
C LEU A 5 -18.42 -9.98 5.70
N SER A 6 -18.94 -9.58 4.56
CA SER A 6 -18.79 -10.31 3.30
C SER A 6 -17.34 -10.18 2.77
N CYS A 7 -16.93 -11.11 1.90
CA CYS A 7 -15.62 -11.04 1.26
C CYS A 7 -15.42 -9.71 0.49
N LYS A 8 -16.49 -9.17 -0.09
CA LYS A 8 -16.48 -7.87 -0.79
C LYS A 8 -16.13 -6.73 0.17
N GLU A 9 -16.89 -6.58 1.26
CA GLU A 9 -16.64 -5.54 2.27
C GLU A 9 -15.25 -5.71 2.91
N THR A 10 -14.81 -6.95 3.14
CA THR A 10 -13.46 -7.24 3.63
C THR A 10 -12.39 -6.77 2.64
N SER A 11 -12.53 -7.06 1.35
CA SER A 11 -11.59 -6.58 0.34
C SER A 11 -11.53 -5.05 0.25
N GLU A 12 -12.67 -4.37 0.40
CA GLU A 12 -12.74 -2.91 0.45
C GLU A 12 -12.00 -2.35 1.68
N LEU A 13 -12.18 -2.95 2.86
CA LEU A 13 -11.46 -2.54 4.08
C LEU A 13 -9.95 -2.81 4.00
N ILE A 14 -9.53 -3.88 3.31
CA ILE A 14 -8.11 -4.20 3.08
C ILE A 14 -7.44 -3.12 2.25
N ILE A 15 -8.12 -2.55 1.26
CA ILE A 15 -7.58 -1.46 0.44
C ILE A 15 -7.64 -0.16 1.25
N LYS A 16 -8.76 0.10 1.92
CA LYS A 16 -8.99 1.34 2.67
C LYS A 16 -7.95 1.58 3.75
N LYS A 17 -7.49 0.54 4.45
CA LYS A 17 -6.48 0.68 5.52
C LYS A 17 -5.13 1.21 5.01
N ASP A 18 -4.85 1.14 3.71
CA ASP A 18 -3.60 1.61 3.13
C ASP A 18 -3.62 3.11 2.82
N THR A 19 -4.81 3.68 2.61
CA THR A 19 -5.00 5.10 2.30
C THR A 19 -5.48 5.90 3.50
N GLU A 20 -6.19 5.27 4.43
CA GLU A 20 -6.83 5.90 5.58
C GLU A 20 -6.78 5.03 6.83
N GLU A 21 -6.87 5.64 8.01
CA GLU A 21 -7.03 4.89 9.24
C GLU A 21 -8.42 4.24 9.35
N LEU A 22 -8.43 2.93 9.63
CA LEU A 22 -9.68 2.23 9.95
C LEU A 22 -10.16 2.56 11.36
N LYS A 23 -11.48 2.69 11.52
CA LYS A 23 -12.11 2.75 12.85
C LYS A 23 -11.83 1.44 13.61
N PHE A 24 -11.77 1.53 14.94
CA PHE A 24 -11.48 0.39 15.81
C PHE A 24 -12.34 -0.85 15.51
N TYR A 25 -13.66 -0.66 15.38
CA TYR A 25 -14.60 -1.75 15.06
C TYR A 25 -14.35 -2.38 13.68
N ASP A 26 -13.98 -1.58 12.68
CA ASP A 26 -13.68 -2.07 11.34
C ASP A 26 -12.38 -2.88 11.34
N ARG A 27 -11.39 -2.45 12.13
CA ARG A 27 -10.15 -3.21 12.35
C ARG A 27 -10.44 -4.57 13.01
N MET A 28 -11.27 -4.62 14.05
CA MET A 28 -11.63 -5.88 14.72
C MET A 28 -12.37 -6.84 13.77
N ARG A 29 -13.35 -6.33 13.02
CA ARG A 29 -14.11 -7.14 12.05
C ARG A 29 -13.23 -7.66 10.93
N LEU A 30 -12.32 -6.83 10.43
CA LEU A 30 -11.34 -7.22 9.43
C LEU A 30 -10.46 -8.36 9.95
N MET A 31 -9.90 -8.22 11.16
CA MET A 31 -9.10 -9.27 11.78
C MET A 31 -9.86 -10.59 11.93
N MET A 32 -11.14 -10.51 12.34
CA MET A 32 -12.00 -11.69 12.47
C MET A 32 -12.25 -12.37 11.12
N HIS A 33 -12.56 -11.63 10.06
CA HIS A 33 -12.81 -12.24 8.74
C HIS A 33 -11.51 -12.84 8.16
N LEU A 34 -10.37 -12.16 8.32
CA LEU A 34 -9.08 -12.62 7.85
C LEU A 34 -8.59 -13.89 8.54
N SER A 35 -9.02 -14.17 9.77
CA SER A 35 -8.66 -15.41 10.48
C SER A 35 -9.44 -16.63 9.99
N MET A 36 -10.60 -16.45 9.36
CA MET A 36 -11.46 -17.54 8.88
C MET A 36 -11.51 -17.71 7.36
N CYS A 37 -11.25 -16.65 6.59
CA CYS A 37 -11.34 -16.68 5.14
C CYS A 37 -9.95 -16.62 4.49
N LYS A 38 -9.46 -17.78 4.06
CA LYS A 38 -8.14 -17.92 3.40
C LYS A 38 -7.98 -17.03 2.16
N PHE A 39 -9.04 -16.81 1.40
CA PHE A 39 -9.00 -15.99 0.18
C PHE A 39 -8.76 -14.51 0.52
N CYS A 40 -9.43 -13.98 1.53
CA CYS A 40 -9.21 -12.61 1.98
C CYS A 40 -7.82 -12.44 2.62
N SER A 41 -7.31 -13.44 3.37
CA SER A 41 -5.93 -13.40 3.87
C SER A 41 -4.90 -13.42 2.74
N LEU A 42 -5.16 -14.18 1.67
CA LEU A 42 -4.29 -14.18 0.49
C LEU A 42 -4.32 -12.83 -0.25
N PHE A 43 -5.53 -12.27 -0.41
CA PHE A 43 -5.71 -10.95 -1.02
C PHE A 43 -4.98 -9.86 -0.22
N GLU A 44 -5.07 -9.88 1.12
CA GLU A 44 -4.33 -8.93 1.96
C GLU A 44 -2.81 -9.03 1.73
N LYS A 45 -2.27 -10.24 1.66
CA LYS A 45 -0.84 -10.44 1.37
C LYS A 45 -0.46 -9.93 -0.02
N GLN A 46 -1.28 -10.19 -1.04
CA GLN A 46 -1.06 -9.68 -2.39
C GLN A 46 -1.07 -8.15 -2.43
N ASN A 47 -2.05 -7.54 -1.78
CA ASN A 47 -2.20 -6.09 -1.71
C ASN A 47 -1.00 -5.44 -0.98
N ASN A 48 -0.57 -6.01 0.16
CA ASN A 48 0.64 -5.57 0.86
C ASN A 48 1.91 -5.70 -0.01
N PHE A 49 2.03 -6.76 -0.81
CA PHE A 49 3.14 -6.94 -1.74
C PHE A 49 3.15 -5.86 -2.82
N ILE A 50 2.00 -5.55 -3.41
CA ILE A 50 1.90 -4.47 -4.41
C ILE A 50 2.34 -3.15 -3.78
N ASN A 51 1.78 -2.80 -2.62
CA ASN A 51 2.06 -1.53 -1.95
C ASN A 51 3.52 -1.38 -1.52
N SER A 52 4.16 -2.44 -1.04
CA SER A 52 5.58 -2.38 -0.65
C SER A 52 6.50 -2.16 -1.86
N ASN A 53 6.19 -2.78 -3.00
CA ASN A 53 6.94 -2.56 -4.23
C ASN A 53 6.72 -1.15 -4.80
N ILE A 54 5.49 -0.62 -4.75
CA ILE A 54 5.20 0.75 -5.16
C ILE A 54 5.98 1.75 -4.29
N LYS A 55 5.96 1.60 -2.96
CA LYS A 55 6.75 2.46 -2.05
C LYS A 55 8.25 2.41 -2.35
N ALA A 56 8.79 1.22 -2.64
CA ALA A 56 10.20 1.07 -3.01
C ALA A 56 10.55 1.74 -4.35
N LEU A 57 9.58 1.91 -5.26
CA LEU A 57 9.76 2.69 -6.48
C LEU A 57 9.67 4.19 -6.19
N ASP A 58 8.70 4.61 -5.38
CA ASP A 58 8.53 6.01 -5.00
C ASP A 58 9.77 6.56 -4.29
N ASP A 59 10.36 5.79 -3.36
CA ASP A 59 11.62 6.15 -2.68
C ASP A 59 12.81 6.32 -3.65
N LYS A 60 12.81 5.61 -4.78
CA LYS A 60 13.84 5.76 -5.82
C LYS A 60 13.58 6.98 -6.69
N VAL A 61 12.32 7.21 -7.06
CA VAL A 61 11.88 8.37 -7.85
C VAL A 61 12.14 9.65 -7.07
N VAL A 62 11.75 9.72 -5.79
CA VAL A 62 11.99 10.90 -4.94
C VAL A 62 13.47 11.24 -4.84
N LYS A 63 14.35 10.24 -4.68
CA LYS A 63 15.82 10.46 -4.70
C LYS A 63 16.32 10.99 -6.05
N GLU A 64 15.72 10.58 -7.16
CA GLU A 64 16.08 11.07 -8.49
C GLU A 64 15.69 12.54 -8.69
N PHE A 65 14.67 13.03 -7.98
CA PHE A 65 14.20 14.43 -8.04
C PHE A 65 14.63 15.31 -6.86
N GLU A 66 15.57 14.86 -6.02
CA GLU A 66 16.11 15.69 -4.93
C GLU A 66 16.83 16.96 -5.43
N PRO A 67 16.83 18.05 -4.63
CA PRO A 67 17.57 19.27 -4.96
C PRO A 67 19.07 18.96 -5.10
N GLY A 68 19.64 19.11 -6.30
CA GLY A 68 20.99 18.64 -6.64
C GLY A 68 21.03 17.66 -7.81
N SER A 69 19.92 16.98 -8.11
CA SER A 69 19.82 16.04 -9.23
C SER A 69 19.84 16.75 -10.59
N LYS A 70 19.25 17.95 -10.68
CA LYS A 70 19.28 18.78 -11.89
C LYS A 70 20.70 19.20 -12.24
N GLU A 71 21.50 19.55 -11.24
CA GLU A 71 22.89 19.96 -11.38
C GLU A 71 23.79 18.81 -11.85
N LYS A 72 23.56 17.59 -11.34
CA LYS A 72 24.25 16.38 -11.79
C LYS A 72 23.92 16.02 -13.24
N ILE A 73 22.65 16.12 -13.64
CA ILE A 73 22.22 15.88 -15.02
C ILE A 73 22.87 16.91 -15.97
N LEU A 74 22.90 18.18 -15.58
CA LEU A 74 23.53 19.24 -16.37
C LEU A 74 25.06 19.07 -16.50
N GLN A 75 25.74 18.58 -15.47
CA GLN A 75 27.18 18.27 -15.55
C GLN A 75 27.46 17.11 -16.50
N ASN A 76 26.64 16.06 -16.50
CA ASN A 76 26.81 14.91 -17.39
C ASN A 76 26.59 15.27 -18.86
N ILE A 77 25.71 16.22 -19.16
CA ILE A 77 25.50 16.73 -20.54
C ILE A 77 26.67 17.60 -21.00
N LYS A 78 27.32 18.35 -20.09
CA LYS A 78 28.45 19.23 -20.43
C LYS A 78 29.78 18.48 -20.66
N ASN A 79 29.89 17.25 -20.17
CA ASN A 79 31.11 16.44 -20.23
C ASN A 79 31.10 15.41 -21.38
N ASN A 80 30.15 15.52 -22.31
CA ASN A 80 30.01 14.72 -23.54
C ASN A 80 30.00 15.68 -24.74
#